data_AF-A0A956W1Z2-F1
#
_entry.id   AF-A0A956W1Z2-F1
#
_cell.length_a   1.000
_cell.length_b   1.000
_cell.length_c   1.000
_cell.angle_alpha   90.00
_cell.angle_beta   90.00
_cell.angle_gamma   90.00
#
_symmetry.space_group_name_H-M   'P 1'
#
loop_
_entity.id
_entity.type
_entity.pdbx_description
1 polymer ?
#
loop_
_entity_poly.entity_id
_entity_poly.type
_entity_poly.pdbx_seq_one_letter_code
_entity_poly.pdbx_strand_id
1 'polypeptide(L)'
;MLVGLGAVATTFIAGVEGARRGISTPIGSVSQMGTIRLGKRTENRSPLIKDFVPLAGLDDLVFSAWDPIPDDAYASALNAGVVDKHDHIEPIKDFLTAIPAQPAVFDQNYVKRLHGTNVKQGKNKRVLAESIREDIRNFKKSSGADRLVMVWAASTEVFMEETEVHQTIDAFETAMEANDEAIAPSMLYAYAAIMEDVPFANGSPNLTCDTPA
;
A
#
# COMPACT_ATOMS: atom_id res chain seq x y z
N MET A 1 0.00 -0.82 5.44
CA MET A 1 -0.84 0.27 4.92
C MET A 1 -0.79 0.24 3.41
N LEU A 2 -1.93 0.39 2.73
CA LEU A 2 -2.03 0.26 1.27
C LEU A 2 -2.52 1.59 0.68
N VAL A 3 -1.81 2.14 -0.29
CA VAL A 3 -2.30 3.29 -1.06
C VAL A 3 -3.03 2.74 -2.27
N GLY A 4 -4.32 3.03 -2.40
CA GLY A 4 -5.25 2.38 -3.32
C GLY A 4 -5.86 1.13 -2.70
N LEU A 5 -7.16 1.17 -2.42
CA LEU A 5 -7.99 0.04 -1.97
C LEU A 5 -8.71 -0.62 -3.16
N GLY A 6 -8.02 -0.74 -4.29
CA GLY A 6 -8.54 -1.35 -5.52
C GLY A 6 -8.39 -2.87 -5.55
N ALA A 7 -8.40 -3.43 -6.76
CA ALA A 7 -8.38 -4.87 -6.99
C ALA A 7 -7.19 -5.60 -6.34
N VAL A 8 -5.97 -5.05 -6.44
CA VAL A 8 -4.76 -5.68 -5.88
C VAL A 8 -4.82 -5.69 -4.35
N ALA A 9 -5.12 -4.54 -3.74
CA ALA A 9 -5.16 -4.39 -2.29
C ALA A 9 -6.26 -5.25 -1.65
N THR A 10 -7.47 -5.22 -2.20
CA THR A 10 -8.59 -6.02 -1.68
C THR A 10 -8.37 -7.52 -1.86
N THR A 11 -7.82 -7.95 -3.00
CA THR A 11 -7.43 -9.36 -3.19
C THR A 11 -6.37 -9.80 -2.19
N PHE A 12 -5.38 -8.95 -1.91
CA PHE A 12 -4.36 -9.24 -0.91
C PHE A 12 -4.95 -9.37 0.51
N ILE A 13 -5.77 -8.40 0.94
CA ILE A 13 -6.43 -8.43 2.25
C ILE A 13 -7.32 -9.68 2.37
N ALA A 14 -8.16 -9.95 1.36
CA ALA A 14 -9.05 -11.10 1.34
C ALA A 14 -8.28 -12.43 1.35
N GLY A 15 -7.17 -12.52 0.60
CA GLY A 15 -6.31 -13.70 0.57
C GLY A 15 -5.63 -13.97 1.90
N VAL A 16 -5.16 -12.93 2.59
CA VAL A 16 -4.61 -13.06 3.95
C VAL A 16 -5.67 -13.55 4.92
N GLU A 17 -6.83 -12.91 4.97
CA GLU A 17 -7.89 -13.28 5.91
C GLU A 17 -8.46 -14.68 5.62
N GLY A 18 -8.64 -15.02 4.34
CA GLY A 18 -9.04 -16.37 3.92
C GLY A 18 -8.05 -17.44 4.37
N ALA A 19 -6.74 -17.15 4.30
CA ALA A 19 -5.71 -18.06 4.79
C ALA A 19 -5.72 -18.20 6.32
N ARG A 20 -5.92 -17.10 7.06
CA ARG A 20 -6.05 -17.14 8.53
C ARG A 20 -7.23 -17.99 8.99
N ARG A 21 -8.37 -17.88 8.31
CA ARG A 21 -9.58 -18.66 8.60
C ARG A 21 -9.53 -20.09 8.05
N GLY A 22 -8.47 -20.49 7.36
CA GLY A 22 -8.33 -21.80 6.73
C GLY A 22 -9.30 -22.04 5.56
N ILE A 23 -9.90 -20.97 5.02
CA ILE A 23 -10.80 -21.00 3.86
C ILE A 23 -9.99 -21.23 2.58
N SER A 24 -8.81 -20.62 2.50
CA SER A 24 -7.93 -20.70 1.34
C SER A 24 -6.49 -21.01 1.74
N THR A 25 -5.70 -21.48 0.77
CA THR A 25 -4.25 -21.66 0.92
C THR A 25 -3.54 -20.50 0.20
N PRO A 26 -2.43 -19.94 0.75
CA PRO A 26 -1.74 -18.78 0.16
C PRO A 26 -0.89 -19.15 -1.07
N ILE A 27 -1.52 -19.76 -2.08
CA ILE A 27 -0.89 -20.23 -3.32
C ILE A 27 -0.25 -19.06 -4.06
N GLY A 28 1.00 -19.25 -4.49
CA GLY A 28 1.80 -18.22 -5.15
C GLY A 28 2.62 -17.34 -4.20
N SER A 29 2.39 -17.41 -2.88
CA SER A 29 3.18 -16.66 -1.92
C SER A 29 4.56 -17.31 -1.69
N VAL A 30 5.62 -16.61 -2.09
CA VAL A 30 7.00 -17.07 -1.88
C VAL A 30 7.34 -17.15 -0.39
N SER A 31 6.90 -16.20 0.43
CA SER A 31 7.20 -16.23 1.86
C SER A 31 6.49 -17.38 2.59
N GLN A 32 5.28 -17.75 2.14
CA GLN A 32 4.47 -18.77 2.82
C GLN A 32 4.71 -20.19 2.29
N MET A 33 5.01 -20.34 1.00
CA MET A 33 5.10 -21.64 0.31
C MET A 33 6.45 -21.89 -0.39
N GLY A 34 7.29 -20.86 -0.52
CA GLY A 34 8.62 -20.99 -1.10
C GLY A 34 9.58 -21.74 -0.18
N THR A 35 10.55 -22.42 -0.78
CA THR A 35 11.62 -23.12 -0.06
C THR A 35 12.98 -22.46 -0.30
N ILE A 36 13.90 -22.61 0.66
CA ILE A 36 15.29 -22.16 0.53
C ILE A 36 16.22 -23.38 0.56
N ARG A 37 17.07 -23.53 -0.47
CA ARG A 37 18.04 -24.62 -0.51
C ARG A 37 19.23 -24.32 0.39
N LEU A 38 19.53 -25.23 1.30
CA LEU A 38 20.69 -25.19 2.19
C LEU A 38 21.72 -26.24 1.74
N GLY A 39 22.99 -25.83 1.61
CA GLY A 39 24.08 -26.74 1.26
C GLY A 39 24.04 -27.25 -0.18
N LYS A 40 24.65 -28.42 -0.41
CA LYS A 40 24.74 -29.04 -1.75
C LYS A 40 23.39 -29.62 -2.17
N ARG A 41 23.16 -29.68 -3.49
CA ARG A 41 21.94 -30.29 -4.07
C ARG A 41 21.71 -31.74 -3.60
N THR A 42 22.77 -32.49 -3.33
CA THR A 42 22.70 -33.89 -2.90
C THR A 42 22.23 -34.07 -1.46
N GLU A 43 22.17 -33.01 -0.66
CA GLU A 43 21.77 -33.07 0.75
C GLU A 43 20.24 -32.98 0.94
N ASN A 44 19.48 -32.63 -0.11
CA ASN A 44 18.01 -32.51 -0.07
C ASN A 44 17.46 -31.65 1.08
N ARG A 45 18.20 -30.60 1.48
CA ARG A 45 17.80 -29.67 2.54
C ARG A 45 17.13 -28.44 1.92
N SER A 46 15.81 -28.45 1.85
CA SER A 46 15.00 -27.35 1.31
C SER A 46 13.79 -27.04 2.21
N PRO A 47 13.98 -26.52 3.44
CA PRO A 47 12.86 -26.11 4.29
C PRO A 47 12.06 -24.96 3.65
N LEU A 48 10.84 -24.74 4.15
CA LEU A 48 10.07 -23.54 3.81
C LEU A 48 10.80 -22.30 4.33
N ILE A 49 10.70 -21.19 3.60
CA ILE A 49 11.33 -19.92 3.97
C ILE A 49 10.83 -19.45 5.34
N LYS A 50 9.51 -19.51 5.59
CA LYS A 50 8.90 -19.16 6.88
C LYS A 50 9.33 -20.03 8.06
N ASP A 51 9.78 -21.26 7.82
CA ASP A 51 10.25 -22.16 8.87
C ASP A 51 11.76 -21.95 9.15
N PHE A 52 12.44 -21.19 8.28
CA PHE A 52 13.88 -20.95 8.36
C PHE A 52 14.23 -19.54 8.86
N VAL A 53 13.46 -18.53 8.47
CA VAL A 53 13.69 -17.12 8.84
C VAL A 53 12.54 -16.63 9.74
N PRO A 54 12.81 -15.85 10.81
CA PRO A 54 11.76 -15.31 11.68
C PRO A 54 10.98 -14.19 10.97
N LEU A 55 10.03 -14.58 10.13
CA LEU A 55 9.09 -13.68 9.47
C LEU A 55 7.85 -13.47 10.35
N ALA A 56 7.23 -12.29 10.25
CA ALA A 56 5.90 -12.07 10.80
C ALA A 56 4.90 -13.04 10.14
N GLY A 57 4.03 -13.63 10.94
CA GLY A 57 2.97 -14.51 10.50
C GLY A 57 1.87 -13.74 9.79
N LEU A 58 0.97 -14.47 9.11
CA LEU A 58 -0.20 -13.85 8.51
C LEU A 58 -1.11 -13.25 9.59
N ASP A 59 -1.26 -13.88 10.75
CA ASP A 59 -2.08 -13.40 11.87
C ASP A 59 -1.57 -12.08 12.48
N ASP A 60 -0.29 -11.74 12.29
CA ASP A 60 0.32 -10.52 12.83
C ASP A 60 0.03 -9.28 11.98
N LEU A 61 -0.55 -9.44 10.77
CA LEU A 61 -0.79 -8.33 9.85
C LEU A 61 -2.05 -7.52 10.24
N VAL A 62 -1.95 -6.20 10.15
CA VAL A 62 -3.08 -5.28 10.32
C VAL A 62 -3.13 -4.32 9.15
N PHE A 63 -4.34 -3.96 8.72
CA PHE A 63 -4.56 -3.22 7.49
C PHE A 63 -5.19 -1.85 7.73
N SER A 64 -4.74 -0.90 6.92
CA SER A 64 -5.37 0.38 6.68
C SER A 64 -5.06 0.75 5.24
N ALA A 65 -5.94 1.51 4.60
CA ALA A 65 -5.79 1.94 3.23
C ALA A 65 -6.30 3.36 2.99
N TRP A 66 -5.72 4.00 1.98
CA TRP A 66 -6.25 5.23 1.38
C TRP A 66 -6.83 4.95 0.01
N ASP A 67 -7.95 5.56 -0.34
CA ASP A 67 -8.47 5.50 -1.70
C ASP A 67 -9.30 6.77 -2.03
N PRO A 68 -9.19 7.33 -3.24
CA PRO A 68 -10.06 8.42 -3.69
C PRO A 68 -11.54 8.02 -3.85
N ILE A 69 -11.88 6.73 -3.75
CA ILE A 69 -13.24 6.19 -3.67
C ILE A 69 -13.56 5.84 -2.20
N PRO A 70 -14.74 6.20 -1.65
CA PRO A 70 -15.06 6.03 -0.23
C PRO A 70 -15.50 4.59 0.16
N ASP A 71 -15.29 3.61 -0.71
CA ASP A 71 -15.71 2.23 -0.49
C ASP A 71 -14.85 1.57 0.61
N ASP A 72 -15.46 0.71 1.44
CA ASP A 72 -14.72 -0.17 2.33
C ASP A 72 -14.11 -1.36 1.54
N ALA A 73 -13.24 -2.15 2.18
CA ALA A 73 -12.57 -3.25 1.49
C ALA A 73 -13.54 -4.32 0.96
N TYR A 74 -14.74 -4.47 1.55
CA TYR A 74 -15.76 -5.41 1.08
C TYR A 74 -16.41 -4.90 -0.21
N ALA A 75 -16.89 -3.66 -0.22
CA ALA A 75 -17.48 -3.02 -1.39
C ALA A 75 -16.46 -2.97 -2.54
N SER A 76 -15.22 -2.57 -2.24
CA SER A 76 -14.13 -2.56 -3.22
C SER A 76 -13.80 -3.95 -3.76
N ALA A 77 -13.81 -5.00 -2.92
CA ALA A 77 -13.58 -6.37 -3.38
C ALA A 77 -14.68 -6.85 -4.34
N LEU A 78 -15.94 -6.55 -4.02
CA LEU A 78 -17.08 -6.88 -4.90
C LEU A 78 -17.01 -6.12 -6.23
N ASN A 79 -16.66 -4.83 -6.18
CA ASN A 79 -16.50 -4.00 -7.37
C ASN A 79 -15.33 -4.49 -8.25
N ALA A 80 -14.25 -4.96 -7.64
CA ALA A 80 -13.10 -5.51 -8.36
C ALA A 80 -13.42 -6.85 -9.05
N GLY A 81 -14.28 -7.69 -8.45
CA GLY A 81 -14.75 -8.94 -9.06
C GLY A 81 -13.66 -9.98 -9.32
N VAL A 82 -12.53 -9.90 -8.60
CA VAL A 82 -11.38 -10.81 -8.78
C VAL A 82 -11.57 -12.14 -8.04
N VAL A 83 -12.11 -12.07 -6.82
CA VAL A 83 -12.25 -13.21 -5.90
C VAL A 83 -13.71 -13.66 -5.88
N ASP A 84 -13.95 -14.97 -5.82
CA ASP A 84 -15.32 -15.49 -5.80
C ASP A 84 -16.10 -14.93 -4.60
N LYS A 85 -17.27 -14.36 -4.89
CA LYS A 85 -18.10 -13.70 -3.88
C LYS A 85 -18.54 -14.66 -2.78
N HIS A 86 -19.08 -15.81 -3.17
CA HIS A 86 -19.79 -16.70 -2.25
C HIS A 86 -18.83 -17.54 -1.43
N ASP A 87 -17.79 -18.08 -2.07
CA ASP A 87 -16.87 -19.01 -1.43
C ASP A 87 -15.78 -18.30 -0.63
N HIS A 88 -15.41 -17.07 -1.02
CA HIS A 88 -14.24 -16.40 -0.46
C HIS A 88 -14.50 -15.00 0.13
N ILE A 89 -15.47 -14.23 -0.35
CA ILE A 89 -15.72 -12.85 0.17
C ILE A 89 -16.78 -12.83 1.28
N GLU A 90 -17.96 -13.43 1.08
CA GLU A 90 -19.02 -13.46 2.09
C GLU A 90 -18.57 -14.06 3.44
N PRO A 91 -17.75 -15.14 3.48
CA PRO A 91 -17.28 -15.71 4.74
C PRO A 91 -16.33 -14.81 5.56
N ILE A 92 -15.79 -13.73 4.96
CA ILE A 92 -14.85 -12.78 5.59
C ILE A 92 -15.37 -11.34 5.57
N LYS A 93 -16.65 -11.16 5.25
CA LYS A 93 -17.29 -9.85 5.10
C LYS A 93 -17.14 -8.96 6.33
N ASP A 94 -17.29 -9.54 7.51
CA ASP A 94 -17.13 -8.87 8.80
C ASP A 94 -15.77 -8.19 8.92
N PHE A 95 -14.71 -8.86 8.47
CA PHE A 95 -13.35 -8.33 8.48
C PHE A 95 -13.15 -7.25 7.42
N LEU A 96 -13.63 -7.48 6.19
CA LEU A 96 -13.44 -6.54 5.08
C LEU A 96 -14.19 -5.22 5.29
N THR A 97 -15.42 -5.25 5.81
CA THR A 97 -16.19 -4.03 6.14
C THR A 97 -15.55 -3.22 7.28
N ALA A 98 -14.71 -3.82 8.12
CA ALA A 98 -13.99 -3.11 9.18
C ALA A 98 -12.81 -2.27 8.65
N ILE A 99 -12.51 -2.32 7.35
CA ILE A 99 -11.40 -1.60 6.72
C ILE A 99 -11.97 -0.55 5.75
N PRO A 100 -12.34 0.65 6.22
CA PRO A 100 -12.78 1.73 5.36
C PRO A 100 -11.61 2.38 4.61
N ALA A 101 -11.87 2.92 3.42
CA ALA A 101 -10.90 3.77 2.72
C ALA A 101 -10.77 5.14 3.41
N GLN A 102 -9.56 5.47 3.85
CA GLN A 102 -9.24 6.82 4.27
C GLN A 102 -9.18 7.76 3.05
N PRO A 103 -9.51 9.06 3.21
CA PRO A 103 -9.39 10.02 2.11
C PRO A 103 -7.96 10.04 1.56
N ALA A 104 -7.79 9.93 0.25
CA ALA A 104 -6.48 9.91 -0.39
C ALA A 104 -5.99 11.31 -0.77
N VAL A 105 -4.68 11.52 -0.82
CA VAL A 105 -4.12 12.55 -1.71
C VAL A 105 -4.25 12.04 -3.15
N PHE A 106 -5.01 12.77 -3.96
CA PHE A 106 -5.33 12.41 -5.34
C PHE A 106 -5.37 13.65 -6.20
N ASP A 107 -4.81 13.56 -7.41
CA ASP A 107 -4.85 14.62 -8.41
C ASP A 107 -5.17 14.04 -9.80
N GLN A 108 -6.24 14.56 -10.38
CA GLN A 108 -6.81 14.16 -11.67
C GLN A 108 -5.81 14.36 -12.84
N ASN A 109 -4.86 15.29 -12.70
CA ASN A 109 -3.84 15.55 -13.71
C ASN A 109 -2.92 14.34 -13.93
N TYR A 110 -2.66 13.58 -12.86
CA TYR A 110 -1.82 12.38 -12.90
C TYR A 110 -2.62 11.11 -13.18
N VAL A 111 -3.92 11.09 -12.89
CA VAL A 111 -4.79 9.93 -13.15
C VAL A 111 -6.09 10.39 -13.84
N LYS A 112 -6.12 10.35 -15.18
CA LYS A 112 -7.17 10.99 -15.98
C LYS A 112 -8.52 10.26 -16.04
N ARG A 113 -8.56 8.97 -15.72
CA ARG A 113 -9.75 8.10 -15.91
C ARG A 113 -10.49 7.76 -14.62
N LEU A 114 -10.09 8.36 -13.51
CA LEU A 114 -10.67 8.10 -12.19
C LEU A 114 -11.20 9.41 -11.62
N HIS A 115 -12.41 9.43 -11.07
CA HIS A 115 -12.92 10.60 -10.37
C HIS A 115 -12.95 10.32 -8.86
N GLY A 116 -12.16 11.08 -8.10
CA GLY A 116 -12.08 10.93 -6.65
C GLY A 116 -13.09 11.80 -5.92
N THR A 117 -13.86 11.19 -5.02
CA THR A 117 -14.78 11.89 -4.10
C THR A 117 -14.31 11.83 -2.64
N ASN A 118 -13.40 10.91 -2.32
CA ASN A 118 -12.79 10.72 -1.01
C ASN A 118 -11.35 11.29 -1.01
N VAL A 119 -11.22 12.60 -1.18
CA VAL A 119 -9.92 13.26 -1.44
C VAL A 119 -9.58 14.24 -0.33
N LYS A 120 -8.35 14.15 0.20
CA LYS A 120 -7.81 15.07 1.20
C LYS A 120 -7.73 16.49 0.64
N GLN A 121 -8.02 17.46 1.51
CA GLN A 121 -7.94 18.88 1.19
C GLN A 121 -6.77 19.51 1.94
N GLY A 122 -6.02 20.38 1.28
CA GLY A 122 -4.86 21.05 1.86
C GLY A 122 -4.47 22.27 1.04
N LYS A 123 -3.89 23.28 1.71
CA LYS A 123 -3.44 24.51 1.04
C LYS A 123 -2.32 24.24 0.03
N ASN A 124 -1.43 23.32 0.36
CA ASN A 124 -0.37 22.90 -0.53
C ASN A 124 0.02 21.43 -0.33
N LYS A 125 0.86 20.91 -1.22
CA LYS A 125 1.36 19.52 -1.19
C LYS A 125 2.12 19.20 0.11
N ARG A 126 2.78 20.19 0.72
CA ARG A 126 3.43 20.02 2.04
C ARG A 126 2.42 19.72 3.15
N VAL A 127 1.29 20.44 3.19
CA VAL A 127 0.19 20.19 4.13
C VAL A 127 -0.46 18.83 3.86
N LEU A 128 -0.64 18.45 2.59
CA LEU A 128 -1.17 17.14 2.23
C LEU A 128 -0.23 16.01 2.70
N ALA A 129 1.07 16.13 2.50
CA ALA A 129 2.05 15.16 3.01
C ALA A 129 2.01 15.05 4.54
N GLU A 130 1.94 16.17 5.26
CA GLU A 130 1.80 16.13 6.73
C GLU A 130 0.52 15.42 7.17
N SER A 131 -0.58 15.57 6.43
CA SER A 131 -1.81 14.84 6.74
C SER A 131 -1.70 13.33 6.52
N ILE A 132 -0.87 12.87 5.56
CA ILE A 132 -0.56 11.44 5.40
C ILE A 132 0.29 10.97 6.59
N ARG A 133 1.29 11.76 7.00
CA ARG A 133 2.12 11.46 8.18
C ARG A 133 1.28 11.31 9.44
N GLU A 134 0.30 12.19 9.63
CA GLU A 134 -0.64 12.10 10.74
C GLU A 134 -1.47 10.80 10.70
N ASP A 135 -1.97 10.39 9.53
CA ASP A 135 -2.66 9.12 9.38
C ASP A 135 -1.76 7.93 9.73
N ILE A 136 -0.48 7.95 9.31
CA ILE A 136 0.51 6.92 9.64
C ILE A 136 0.69 6.81 11.16
N ARG A 137 0.92 7.96 11.84
CA ARG A 137 1.08 8.02 13.30
C ARG A 137 -0.16 7.50 14.02
N ASN A 138 -1.34 7.91 13.57
CA ASN A 138 -2.61 7.49 14.15
C ASN A 138 -2.84 5.99 13.97
N PHE A 139 -2.55 5.45 12.79
CA PHE A 139 -2.67 4.02 12.54
C PHE A 139 -1.68 3.20 13.36
N LYS A 140 -0.41 3.64 13.50
CA LYS A 140 0.57 2.98 14.38
C LYS A 140 0.04 2.88 15.81
N LYS A 141 -0.49 3.99 16.33
CA LYS A 141 -1.03 4.07 17.69
C LYS A 141 -2.28 3.22 17.88
N SER A 142 -3.22 3.25 16.93
CA SER A 142 -4.51 2.56 17.07
C SER A 142 -4.44 1.06 16.79
N SER A 143 -3.54 0.63 15.91
CA SER A 143 -3.38 -0.78 15.55
C SER A 143 -2.56 -1.59 16.56
N GLY A 144 -1.73 -0.92 17.37
CA GLY A 144 -0.78 -1.59 18.28
C GLY A 144 0.40 -2.24 17.56
N ALA A 145 0.61 -1.96 16.27
CA ALA A 145 1.71 -2.54 15.50
C ALA A 145 3.07 -1.96 15.90
N ASP A 146 4.06 -2.85 16.13
CA ASP A 146 5.43 -2.46 16.43
C ASP A 146 6.11 -1.76 15.23
N ARG A 147 5.75 -2.19 14.02
CA ARG A 147 6.34 -1.74 12.75
C ARG A 147 5.25 -1.59 11.69
N LEU A 148 5.49 -0.69 10.76
CA LEU A 148 4.61 -0.44 9.63
C LEU A 148 5.35 -0.67 8.32
N VAL A 149 4.59 -0.93 7.25
CA VAL A 149 5.05 -0.90 5.86
C VAL A 149 3.95 -0.23 5.04
N MET A 150 4.35 0.61 4.09
CA MET A 150 3.47 1.21 3.10
C MET A 150 3.73 0.61 1.73
N VAL A 151 2.66 0.25 1.02
CA VAL A 151 2.74 -0.24 -0.36
C VAL A 151 1.83 0.61 -1.23
N TRP A 152 2.38 1.16 -2.30
CA TRP A 152 1.60 1.79 -3.35
C TRP A 152 1.00 0.72 -4.27
N ALA A 153 -0.31 0.59 -4.22
CA ALA A 153 -1.12 -0.29 -5.07
C ALA A 153 -2.23 0.51 -5.79
N ALA A 154 -2.04 1.83 -5.92
CA ALA A 154 -2.98 2.73 -6.57
C ALA A 154 -2.71 2.79 -8.08
N SER A 155 -3.51 3.62 -8.76
CA SER A 155 -3.41 3.79 -10.22
C SER A 155 -2.01 4.25 -10.64
N THR A 156 -1.56 3.76 -11.80
CA THR A 156 -0.38 4.29 -12.48
C THR A 156 -0.62 5.76 -12.82
N GLU A 157 0.31 6.61 -12.41
CA GLU A 157 0.30 8.03 -12.72
C GLU A 157 0.82 8.26 -14.14
N VAL A 158 0.56 9.44 -14.71
CA VAL A 158 1.15 9.82 -15.99
C VAL A 158 2.68 9.72 -15.93
N PHE A 159 3.28 9.39 -17.07
CA PHE A 159 4.74 9.42 -17.19
C PHE A 159 5.27 10.84 -16.94
N MET A 160 6.36 10.92 -16.20
CA MET A 160 7.06 12.15 -15.84
C MET A 160 8.56 11.92 -15.89
N GLU A 161 9.31 12.98 -16.21
CA GLU A 161 10.76 12.98 -16.15
C GLU A 161 11.22 13.74 -14.90
N GLU A 162 12.42 13.43 -14.42
CA GLU A 162 13.04 14.18 -13.34
C GLU A 162 13.27 15.65 -13.72
N THR A 163 13.15 16.53 -12.75
CA THR A 163 13.47 17.96 -12.89
C THR A 163 14.34 18.40 -11.72
N GLU A 164 14.70 19.68 -11.68
CA GLU A 164 15.53 20.27 -10.61
C GLU A 164 14.90 20.10 -9.21
N VAL A 165 13.56 20.05 -9.13
CA VAL A 165 12.85 19.90 -7.85
C VAL A 165 13.03 18.51 -7.22
N HIS A 166 13.48 17.52 -7.99
CA HIS A 166 13.67 16.15 -7.52
C HIS A 166 15.12 15.84 -7.10
N GLN A 167 16.04 16.79 -7.24
CA GLN A 167 17.48 16.52 -7.08
C GLN A 167 17.95 16.57 -5.61
N THR A 168 17.25 17.31 -4.75
CA THR A 168 17.60 17.45 -3.33
C THR A 168 16.35 17.56 -2.49
N ILE A 169 16.42 17.11 -1.23
CA ILE A 169 15.30 17.22 -0.28
C ILE A 169 14.84 18.66 -0.08
N ASP A 170 15.76 19.63 -0.04
CA ASP A 170 15.43 21.06 0.11
C ASP A 170 14.63 21.58 -1.10
N ALA A 171 15.03 21.21 -2.32
CA ALA A 171 14.30 21.58 -3.53
C ALA A 171 12.92 20.91 -3.59
N PHE A 172 12.85 19.64 -3.18
CA PHE A 172 11.61 18.87 -3.14
C PHE A 172 10.61 19.47 -2.16
N GLU A 173 11.03 19.78 -0.93
CA GLU A 173 10.17 20.40 0.08
C GLU A 173 9.73 21.83 -0.34
N THR A 174 10.62 22.61 -0.94
CA THR A 174 10.27 23.93 -1.51
C THR A 174 9.20 23.80 -2.60
N ALA A 175 9.34 22.81 -3.48
CA ALA A 175 8.37 22.53 -4.54
C ALA A 175 7.01 22.06 -3.98
N MET A 176 7.01 21.28 -2.90
CA MET A 176 5.78 20.91 -2.19
C MET A 176 5.06 22.13 -1.59
N GLU A 177 5.80 23.11 -1.07
CA GLU A 177 5.21 24.35 -0.54
C GLU A 177 4.59 25.21 -1.64
N ALA A 178 5.24 25.23 -2.81
CA ALA A 178 4.83 25.99 -3.99
C ALA A 178 3.74 25.31 -4.84
N ASN A 179 3.29 24.09 -4.49
CA ASN A 179 2.37 23.28 -5.30
C ASN A 179 2.89 22.95 -6.70
N ASP A 180 4.20 22.75 -6.84
CA ASP A 180 4.81 22.46 -8.13
C ASP A 180 4.21 21.19 -8.77
N GLU A 181 3.83 21.26 -10.04
CA GLU A 181 3.22 20.17 -10.83
C GLU A 181 4.18 18.98 -11.05
N ALA A 182 5.48 19.14 -10.81
CA ALA A 182 6.42 18.02 -10.86
C ALA A 182 6.27 17.06 -9.66
N ILE A 183 5.66 17.49 -8.54
CA ILE A 183 5.51 16.65 -7.34
C ILE A 183 4.24 15.79 -7.41
N ALA A 184 4.36 14.53 -7.79
CA ALA A 184 3.21 13.63 -7.91
C ALA A 184 2.63 13.19 -6.55
N PRO A 185 1.34 12.82 -6.46
CA PRO A 185 0.74 12.25 -5.26
C PRO A 185 1.54 11.06 -4.67
N SER A 186 2.01 10.14 -5.50
CA SER A 186 2.86 9.02 -5.06
C SER A 186 4.10 9.45 -4.30
N MET A 187 4.77 10.51 -4.73
CA MET A 187 5.95 11.06 -4.07
C MET A 187 5.61 11.62 -2.69
N LEU A 188 4.40 12.17 -2.50
CA LEU A 188 3.95 12.64 -1.18
C LEU A 188 3.77 11.48 -0.20
N TYR A 189 3.29 10.32 -0.66
CA TYR A 189 3.20 9.12 0.18
C TYR A 189 4.58 8.53 0.48
N ALA A 190 5.48 8.49 -0.50
CA ALA A 190 6.86 8.05 -0.29
C ALA A 190 7.58 8.94 0.72
N TYR A 191 7.52 10.26 0.52
CA TYR A 191 8.02 11.26 1.47
C TYR A 191 7.43 11.04 2.87
N ALA A 192 6.09 10.96 2.99
CA ALA A 192 5.45 10.79 4.29
C ALA A 192 5.86 9.49 4.99
N ALA A 193 5.99 8.39 4.25
CA ALA A 193 6.44 7.11 4.79
C ALA A 193 7.89 7.19 5.31
N ILE A 194 8.81 7.74 4.51
CA ILE A 194 10.22 7.89 4.87
C ILE A 194 10.37 8.79 6.10
N MET A 195 9.65 9.91 6.16
CA MET A 195 9.69 10.84 7.29
C MET A 195 9.13 10.27 8.60
N GLU A 196 8.35 9.19 8.53
CA GLU A 196 7.82 8.46 9.69
C GLU A 196 8.55 7.12 9.93
N ASP A 197 9.72 6.92 9.31
CA ASP A 197 10.52 5.69 9.40
C ASP A 197 9.72 4.43 9.01
N VAL A 198 8.89 4.57 7.98
CA VAL A 198 8.07 3.50 7.41
C VAL A 198 8.63 3.09 6.04
N PRO A 199 9.07 1.83 5.87
CA PRO A 199 9.43 1.30 4.57
C PRO A 199 8.31 1.48 3.55
N PHE A 200 8.66 1.99 2.38
CA PHE A 200 7.75 2.22 1.27
C PHE A 200 8.11 1.32 0.09
N ALA A 201 7.12 0.65 -0.48
CA ALA A 201 7.26 -0.14 -1.70
C ALA A 201 6.37 0.43 -2.81
N ASN A 202 6.99 0.82 -3.93
CA ASN A 202 6.25 1.25 -5.11
C ASN A 202 5.82 0.04 -5.95
N GLY A 203 4.52 -0.24 -6.00
CA GLY A 203 3.93 -1.31 -6.81
C GLY A 203 3.54 -0.88 -8.23
N SER A 204 3.92 0.32 -8.66
CA SER A 204 3.57 0.89 -9.97
C SER A 204 4.82 1.48 -10.66
N PRO A 205 4.82 1.67 -11.98
CA PRO A 205 5.97 2.21 -12.71
C PRO A 205 6.08 3.76 -12.61
N ASN A 206 5.53 4.35 -11.55
CA ASN A 206 5.56 5.80 -11.32
C ASN A 206 6.97 6.23 -10.88
N LEU A 207 7.35 7.47 -11.22
CA LEU A 207 8.66 8.04 -10.87
C LEU A 207 8.93 8.02 -9.35
N THR A 208 7.91 8.23 -8.51
CA THR A 208 7.88 8.05 -7.04
C THR A 208 9.21 8.01 -6.26
N CYS A 209 9.90 6.86 -6.27
CA CYS A 209 11.11 6.58 -5.47
C CYS A 209 12.39 6.59 -6.32
N ASP A 210 12.25 6.78 -7.62
CA ASP A 210 13.32 6.80 -8.61
C ASP A 210 13.84 8.24 -8.79
N THR A 211 13.83 9.02 -7.71
CA THR A 211 14.37 10.39 -7.65
C THR A 211 15.50 10.49 -6.63
N PRO A 212 16.48 11.39 -6.81
CA PRO A 212 17.57 11.57 -5.84
C PRO A 212 17.18 12.11 -4.45
N ALA A 213 16.19 12.99 -4.37
CA ALA A 213 15.68 13.58 -3.11
C ALA A 213 14.98 12.55 -2.22
#